data_AF-A0A9J6GVM4-F1
#
_entry.id   AF-A0A9J6GVM4-F1
#
_cell.length_a   1.000
_cell.length_b   1.000
_cell.length_c   1.000
_cell.angle_alpha   90.00
_cell.angle_beta   90.00
_cell.angle_gamma   90.00
#
_symmetry.space_group_name_H-M   'P 1'
#
loop_
_entity.id
_entity.type
_entity.pdbx_description
1 polymer ?
#
loop_
_entity_poly.entity_id
_entity_poly.type
_entity_poly.pdbx_seq_one_letter_code
_entity_poly.pdbx_strand_id
1 'polypeptide(L)'
;MLRGLGDNERNDYEVLKKAMRQELRLSAAEYLDEFAKASKLNDENWSQFASRVGTQFDYNLKSKKVETKDEVVANMVADRIKNSLIAEIIEYIRLR
;
A
#
# COMPACT_ATOMS: atom_id res chain seq x y z
N MET A 1 -4.92 -11.08 -15.06
CA MET A 1 -5.91 -10.33 -15.86
C MET A 1 -5.32 -9.86 -17.20
N LEU A 2 -4.00 -9.68 -17.29
CA LEU A 2 -3.25 -9.39 -18.52
C LEU A 2 -3.46 -10.43 -19.63
N ARG A 3 -3.69 -11.71 -19.28
CA ARG A 3 -3.97 -12.78 -20.25
C ARG A 3 -5.35 -12.68 -20.93
N GLY A 4 -6.24 -11.80 -20.46
CA GLY A 4 -7.60 -11.63 -21.01
C GLY A 4 -7.80 -10.37 -21.87
N LEU A 5 -6.79 -9.51 -22.00
CA LEU A 5 -6.86 -8.29 -22.81
C LEU A 5 -6.61 -8.61 -24.29
N GLY A 6 -7.51 -8.15 -25.15
CA GLY A 6 -7.38 -8.26 -26.61
C GLY A 6 -6.26 -7.36 -27.14
N ASP A 7 -5.76 -7.64 -28.34
CA ASP A 7 -4.56 -6.98 -28.89
C ASP A 7 -4.69 -5.44 -28.99
N ASN A 8 -5.91 -4.92 -29.19
CA ASN A 8 -6.18 -3.49 -29.21
C ASN A 8 -6.13 -2.82 -27.82
N GLU A 9 -6.45 -3.55 -26.76
CA GLU A 9 -6.44 -3.05 -25.36
C GLU A 9 -5.01 -3.02 -24.78
N ARG A 10 -4.08 -3.78 -25.37
CA ARG A 10 -2.65 -3.77 -25.00
C ARG A 10 -1.90 -2.55 -25.55
N ASN A 11 -2.41 -1.94 -26.62
CA ASN A 11 -1.84 -0.71 -27.20
C ASN A 11 -2.32 0.56 -26.49
N ASP A 12 -3.33 0.47 -25.62
CA ASP A 12 -3.70 1.55 -24.72
C ASP A 12 -2.84 1.47 -23.45
N TYR A 13 -1.90 2.41 -23.35
CA TYR A 13 -0.96 2.50 -22.24
C TYR A 13 -1.67 2.62 -20.88
N GLU A 14 -2.79 3.35 -20.78
CA GLU A 14 -3.47 3.53 -19.50
C GLU A 14 -4.26 2.27 -19.10
N VAL A 15 -4.79 1.52 -20.06
CA VAL A 15 -5.43 0.22 -19.82
C VAL A 15 -4.39 -0.82 -19.37
N LEU A 16 -3.25 -0.91 -20.08
CA LEU A 16 -2.17 -1.83 -19.73
C LEU A 16 -1.56 -1.49 -18.35
N LYS A 17 -1.31 -0.21 -18.07
CA LYS A 17 -0.79 0.28 -16.79
C LYS A 17 -1.74 -0.01 -15.63
N LYS A 18 -3.05 0.13 -15.85
CA LYS A 18 -4.08 -0.23 -14.86
C LYS A 18 -4.11 -1.74 -14.61
N ALA A 19 -4.05 -2.55 -15.67
CA ALA A 19 -4.03 -4.01 -15.56
C ALA A 19 -2.75 -4.52 -14.88
N MET A 20 -1.58 -3.97 -15.24
CA MET A 20 -0.31 -4.26 -14.56
C MET A 20 -0.35 -3.86 -13.09
N ARG A 21 -0.87 -2.67 -12.74
CA ARG A 21 -1.03 -2.28 -11.33
C ARG A 21 -1.99 -3.18 -10.56
N GLN A 22 -2.98 -3.76 -11.22
CA GLN A 22 -3.90 -4.72 -10.60
C GLN A 22 -3.25 -6.10 -10.39
N GLU A 23 -2.36 -6.50 -11.29
CA GLU A 23 -1.68 -7.81 -11.26
C GLU A 23 -0.40 -7.78 -10.41
N LEU A 24 0.27 -6.63 -10.33
CA LEU A 24 1.45 -6.33 -9.50
C LEU A 24 1.08 -5.49 -8.28
N ARG A 25 -0.11 -5.71 -7.69
CA ARG A 25 -0.49 -5.01 -6.46
C ARG A 25 0.56 -5.28 -5.38
N LEU A 26 1.01 -4.21 -4.74
CA LEU A 26 1.82 -4.33 -3.53
C LEU A 26 1.03 -5.12 -2.49
N SER A 27 1.73 -5.89 -1.67
CA SER A 27 1.14 -6.50 -0.48
C SER A 27 0.60 -5.40 0.44
N ALA A 28 -0.37 -5.76 1.30
CA ALA A 28 -0.91 -4.84 2.30
C ALA A 28 0.19 -4.15 3.13
N ALA A 29 1.24 -4.91 3.46
CA ALA A 29 2.38 -4.43 4.23
C ALA A 29 3.19 -3.37 3.47
N GLU A 30 3.39 -3.54 2.17
CA GLU A 30 4.12 -2.59 1.33
C GLU A 30 3.33 -1.28 1.13
N TYR A 31 2.01 -1.34 0.96
CA TYR A 31 1.18 -0.13 0.92
C TYR A 31 1.18 0.64 2.25
N LEU A 32 1.20 -0.08 3.38
CA LEU A 32 1.30 0.54 4.70
C LEU A 32 2.69 1.16 4.93
N ASP A 33 3.76 0.50 4.45
CA ASP A 33 5.12 1.03 4.52
C ASP A 33 5.29 2.29 3.67
N GLU A 34 4.74 2.29 2.44
CA GLU A 34 4.71 3.48 1.60
C GLU A 34 3.93 4.62 2.26
N PHE A 35 2.76 4.33 2.85
CA PHE A 35 1.98 5.32 3.59
C PHE A 35 2.78 5.91 4.76
N ALA A 36 3.45 5.06 5.55
CA ALA A 36 4.22 5.49 6.71
C ALA A 36 5.47 6.32 6.35
N LYS A 37 6.09 6.02 5.20
CA LYS A 37 7.29 6.71 4.70
C LYS A 37 6.99 7.83 3.71
N ALA A 38 5.73 8.08 3.39
CA ALA A 38 5.34 9.03 2.37
C ALA A 38 5.83 10.44 2.73
N SER A 39 6.65 11.01 1.86
CA SER A 39 7.05 12.41 1.89
C SER A 39 6.46 13.13 0.67
N LYS A 40 6.28 14.45 0.81
CA LYS A 40 5.80 15.29 -0.29
C LYS A 40 6.86 15.37 -1.38
N LEU A 41 6.48 15.08 -2.62
CA LEU A 41 7.32 15.23 -3.81
C LEU A 41 7.53 16.71 -4.17
N ASN A 42 8.60 17.00 -4.90
CA ASN A 42 8.95 18.35 -5.29
C ASN A 42 7.95 18.97 -6.29
N ASP A 43 7.32 18.13 -7.11
CA ASP A 43 6.42 18.48 -8.21
C ASP A 43 4.93 18.36 -7.86
N GLU A 44 4.58 17.93 -6.64
CA GLU A 44 3.19 17.87 -6.20
C GLU A 44 2.82 19.04 -5.27
N ASN A 45 1.56 19.46 -5.25
CA ASN A 45 1.02 20.35 -4.23
C ASN A 45 0.46 19.54 -3.03
N TRP A 46 0.08 20.22 -1.95
CA TRP A 46 -0.40 19.55 -0.73
C TRP A 46 -1.67 18.73 -0.93
N SER A 47 -2.58 19.16 -1.80
CA SER A 47 -3.81 18.42 -2.11
C SER A 47 -3.51 17.15 -2.91
N GLN A 48 -2.56 17.20 -3.83
CA GLN A 48 -2.07 16.05 -4.59
C GLN A 48 -1.38 15.04 -3.66
N PHE A 49 -0.52 15.54 -2.75
CA PHE A 49 0.12 14.71 -1.73
C PHE A 49 -0.91 13.98 -0.85
N ALA A 50 -1.87 14.70 -0.28
CA ALA A 50 -2.92 14.12 0.55
C ALA A 50 -3.73 13.06 -0.20
N SER A 51 -4.06 13.33 -1.48
CA SER A 51 -4.77 12.37 -2.33
C SER A 51 -3.95 11.11 -2.58
N ARG A 52 -2.65 11.24 -2.85
CA ARG A 52 -1.74 10.12 -3.09
C ARG A 52 -1.58 9.25 -1.85
N VAL A 53 -1.31 9.86 -0.69
CA VAL A 53 -1.16 9.15 0.59
C VAL A 53 -2.47 8.48 1.01
N GLY A 54 -3.60 9.16 0.85
CA GLY A 54 -4.92 8.59 1.12
C GLY A 54 -5.22 7.38 0.22
N THR A 55 -4.83 7.45 -1.04
CA THR A 55 -4.99 6.34 -2.00
C THR A 55 -4.14 5.12 -1.60
N GLN A 56 -2.89 5.32 -1.15
CA GLN A 56 -2.05 4.23 -0.64
C GLN A 56 -2.68 3.54 0.57
N PHE A 57 -3.21 4.32 1.51
CA PHE A 57 -3.88 3.78 2.69
C PHE A 57 -5.17 3.03 2.34
N ASP A 58 -5.98 3.57 1.44
CA ASP A 58 -7.20 2.92 0.95
C ASP A 58 -6.90 1.59 0.25
N TYR A 59 -5.83 1.51 -0.55
CA TYR A 59 -5.41 0.24 -1.16
C TYR A 59 -4.97 -0.79 -0.11
N ASN A 60 -4.26 -0.37 0.93
CA ASN A 60 -3.93 -1.24 2.07
C ASN A 60 -5.22 -1.80 2.71
N LEU A 61 -6.19 -0.94 3.05
CA LEU A 61 -7.44 -1.38 3.69
C LEU A 61 -8.25 -2.34 2.79
N LYS A 62 -8.37 -2.02 1.49
CA LYS A 62 -9.04 -2.88 0.51
C LYS A 62 -8.36 -4.24 0.36
N SER A 63 -7.03 -4.29 0.40
CA SER A 63 -6.28 -5.55 0.33
C SER A 63 -6.53 -6.44 1.55
N LYS A 64 -6.78 -5.83 2.72
CA LYS A 64 -7.13 -6.51 3.98
C LYS A 64 -8.64 -6.77 4.12
N LYS A 65 -9.45 -6.37 3.14
CA LYS A 65 -10.92 -6.46 3.16
C LYS A 65 -11.55 -5.81 4.40
N VAL A 66 -11.01 -4.67 4.81
CA VAL A 66 -11.54 -3.88 5.92
C VAL A 66 -12.77 -3.10 5.44
N GLU A 67 -13.89 -3.24 6.14
CA GLU A 67 -15.18 -2.64 5.76
C GLU A 67 -15.67 -1.65 6.82
N THR A 68 -15.27 -1.82 8.07
CA THR A 68 -15.73 -1.01 9.20
C THR A 68 -14.62 -0.17 9.82
N LYS A 69 -15.00 0.93 10.48
CA LYS A 69 -14.07 1.76 11.25
C LYS A 69 -13.35 0.95 12.34
N ASP A 70 -14.07 0.04 13.01
CA ASP A 70 -13.49 -0.76 14.09
C ASP A 70 -12.43 -1.73 13.57
N GLU A 71 -12.62 -2.30 12.38
CA GLU A 71 -11.61 -3.10 11.70
C GLU A 71 -10.39 -2.27 11.29
N VAL A 72 -10.56 -1.01 10.87
CA VAL A 72 -9.43 -0.11 10.62
C VAL A 72 -8.62 0.06 11.91
N VAL A 73 -9.28 0.36 13.02
CA VAL A 73 -8.63 0.54 14.33
C VAL A 73 -7.89 -0.74 14.75
N ALA A 74 -8.55 -1.89 14.68
CA ALA A 74 -7.94 -3.17 15.05
C ALA A 74 -6.70 -3.49 14.20
N ASN A 75 -6.77 -3.21 12.88
CA ASN A 75 -5.63 -3.40 11.99
C ASN A 75 -4.45 -2.47 12.34
N MET A 76 -4.73 -1.19 12.59
CA MET A 76 -3.70 -0.23 12.97
C MET A 76 -3.00 -0.61 14.28
N VAL A 77 -3.77 -1.08 15.27
CA VAL A 77 -3.21 -1.56 16.55
C VAL A 77 -2.38 -2.82 16.34
N ALA A 78 -2.89 -3.80 15.58
CA ALA A 78 -2.17 -5.03 15.29
C ALA A 78 -0.85 -4.77 14.54
N ASP A 79 -0.86 -3.87 13.54
CA ASP A 79 0.33 -3.49 12.79
C ASP A 79 1.36 -2.78 13.69
N ARG A 80 0.90 -1.90 14.61
CA ARG A 80 1.78 -1.25 15.59
C ARG A 80 2.45 -2.25 16.53
N ILE A 81 1.69 -3.21 17.07
CA ILE A 81 2.22 -4.26 17.96
C ILE A 81 3.22 -5.16 17.21
N LYS A 82 2.91 -5.56 15.98
CA LYS A 82 3.84 -6.36 15.17
C LYS A 82 5.16 -5.63 14.94
N ASN A 83 5.10 -4.33 14.61
CA ASN A 83 6.30 -3.54 14.36
C ASN A 83 7.15 -3.33 15.61
N SER A 84 6.54 -3.20 16.81
CA SER A 84 7.33 -3.12 18.06
C SER A 84 8.03 -4.43 18.38
N LEU A 85 7.36 -5.58 18.17
CA LEU A 85 7.96 -6.89 18.39
C LEU A 85 9.13 -7.17 17.44
N ILE A 86 9.02 -6.78 16.17
CA ILE A 86 10.11 -6.90 15.20
C ILE A 86 11.33 -6.09 15.65
N ALA A 87 11.12 -4.88 16.18
CA ALA A 87 12.21 -4.05 16.67
C ALA A 87 12.94 -4.70 17.86
N GLU A 88 12.20 -5.24 18.83
CA GLU A 88 12.76 -5.96 19.98
C GLU A 88 13.56 -7.20 19.55
N ILE A 89 13.04 -7.98 18.59
CA ILE A 89 13.74 -9.15 18.06
C ILE A 89 15.04 -8.74 17.35
N ILE A 90 15.01 -7.68 16.54
CA ILE A 90 16.22 -7.16 15.86
C ILE A 90 17.25 -6.69 16.88
N GLU A 91 16.83 -6.01 17.94
CA GLU A 91 17.70 -5.57 19.03
C GLU A 91 18.34 -6.76 19.75
N TYR A 92 17.55 -7.79 20.07
CA TYR A 92 18.04 -9.01 20.69
C TYR A 92 19.08 -9.74 19.82
N ILE A 93 18.89 -9.78 18.50
CA ILE A 93 19.88 -10.35 17.57
C ILE A 93 21.16 -9.52 17.52
N ARG A 94 21.08 -8.19 17.61
CA ARG A 94 22.26 -7.30 17.59
C ARG A 94 23.09 -7.36 18.87
N LEU A 95 22.48 -7.73 19.99
CA LEU A 95 23.13 -7.84 21.30
C LEU A 95 23.75 -9.23 21.56
N ARG A 96 23.64 -10.17 20.61
CA ARG A 96 24.29 -11.48 20.62
C ARG A 96 25.37 -11.55 19.54
#